data_AF-A0A920VI19-F1
#
_entry.id   AF-A0A920VI19-F1
#
_cell.length_a   1.000
_cell.length_b   1.000
_cell.length_c   1.000
_cell.angle_alpha   90.00
_cell.angle_beta   90.00
_cell.angle_gamma   90.00
#
_symmetry.space_group_name_H-M   'P 1'
#
loop_
_entity.id
_entity.type
_entity.pdbx_description
1 polymer ?
#
loop_
_entity_poly.entity_id
_entity_poly.type
_entity_poly.pdbx_seq_one_letter_code
_entity_poly.pdbx_strand_id
1 'polypeptide(L)'
;MFPSNEDRGYVLRRIIRRAVRHAWLLGVEDPIMPELVDAVVEIMGPDYPELVGNHAFVRDVLDREERRFRETLRTGLVILDEALDGLNKGGRLDGEVAFKLHDTYGFPLELTQEITAERGLGVDLEGFQAAMADQQNRAVRLARMPARKHRQEIPGRILGAPRGHELRGSRS
;
A
#
# COMPACT_ATOMS: atom_id res chain seq x y z
N MET A 1 13.94 -8.33 -17.51
CA MET A 1 13.61 -8.63 -16.09
C MET A 1 12.94 -7.40 -15.51
N PHE A 2 11.87 -7.55 -14.72
CA PHE A 2 11.02 -6.45 -14.27
C PHE A 2 10.99 -6.36 -12.75
N PRO A 3 10.80 -5.16 -12.17
CA PRO A 3 10.44 -5.04 -10.76
C PRO A 3 9.15 -5.83 -10.48
N SER A 4 9.19 -6.75 -9.52
CA SER A 4 8.04 -7.59 -9.15
C SER A 4 8.08 -7.93 -7.66
N ASN A 5 7.09 -8.68 -7.16
CA ASN A 5 7.07 -9.17 -5.79
C ASN A 5 7.74 -10.53 -5.60
N GLU A 6 8.34 -11.10 -6.64
CA GLU A 6 8.86 -12.48 -6.64
C GLU A 6 10.27 -12.55 -7.22
N ASP A 7 11.07 -13.47 -6.69
CA ASP A 7 12.41 -13.84 -7.17
C ASP A 7 13.34 -12.65 -7.45
N ARG A 8 13.91 -12.63 -8.66
CA ARG A 8 14.85 -11.60 -9.09
C ARG A 8 14.15 -10.24 -9.21
N GLY A 9 12.88 -10.23 -9.59
CA GLY A 9 12.13 -8.98 -9.72
C GLY A 9 11.93 -8.27 -8.37
N TYR A 10 11.80 -9.04 -7.28
CA TYR A 10 11.80 -8.49 -5.92
C TYR A 10 13.14 -7.83 -5.56
N VAL A 11 14.25 -8.47 -5.90
CA VAL A 11 15.60 -7.91 -5.67
C VAL A 11 15.76 -6.58 -6.43
N LEU A 12 15.36 -6.55 -7.70
CA LEU A 12 15.42 -5.32 -8.51
C LEU A 12 14.57 -4.20 -7.91
N ARG A 13 13.31 -4.51 -7.55
CA ARG A 13 12.41 -3.56 -6.88
C ARG A 13 13.02 -2.99 -5.60
N ARG A 14 13.62 -3.83 -4.76
CA ARG A 14 14.28 -3.39 -3.52
C ARG A 14 15.43 -2.43 -3.81
N ILE A 15 16.29 -2.72 -4.79
CA ILE A 15 17.41 -1.84 -5.15
C ILE A 15 16.90 -0.47 -5.62
N ILE A 16 15.90 -0.45 -6.50
CA ILE A 16 15.30 0.80 -7.02
C ILE A 16 14.75 1.62 -5.85
N ARG A 17 13.93 1.01 -4.99
CA ARG A 17 13.30 1.69 -3.84
C ARG A 17 14.32 2.26 -2.86
N ARG A 18 15.43 1.56 -2.61
CA ARG A 18 16.53 2.07 -1.78
C ARG A 18 17.17 3.30 -2.39
N ALA A 19 17.45 3.27 -3.69
CA ALA A 19 18.02 4.43 -4.37
C ALA A 19 17.06 5.63 -4.38
N VAL A 20 15.75 5.42 -4.61
CA VAL A 20 14.75 6.50 -4.46
C VAL A 20 14.72 7.04 -3.03
N ARG A 21 14.76 6.17 -2.01
CA ARG A 21 14.83 6.61 -0.60
C ARG A 21 16.08 7.45 -0.34
N HIS A 22 17.24 7.07 -0.86
CA HIS A 22 18.46 7.86 -0.66
C HIS A 22 18.38 9.21 -1.36
N ALA A 23 17.84 9.29 -2.57
CA ALA A 23 17.58 10.56 -3.24
C ALA A 23 16.63 11.45 -2.41
N TRP A 24 15.56 10.86 -1.86
CA TRP A 24 14.65 11.56 -0.96
C TRP A 24 15.36 12.13 0.28
N LEU A 25 16.21 11.33 0.93
CA LEU A 25 17.00 11.78 2.10
C LEU A 25 17.97 12.91 1.78
N LEU A 26 18.41 13.03 0.52
CA LEU A 26 19.25 14.12 0.03
C LEU A 26 18.45 15.38 -0.36
N GLY A 27 17.12 15.37 -0.18
CA GLY A 27 16.25 16.49 -0.51
C GLY A 27 15.80 16.54 -1.97
N VAL A 28 15.92 15.44 -2.72
CA VAL A 28 15.46 15.38 -4.11
C VAL A 28 13.95 15.17 -4.15
N GLU A 29 13.20 16.23 -4.43
CA GLU A 29 11.73 16.21 -4.43
C GLU A 29 11.10 15.72 -5.74
N ASP A 30 11.84 15.76 -6.85
CA ASP A 30 11.37 15.33 -8.18
C ASP A 30 11.89 13.92 -8.56
N PRO A 31 11.19 13.17 -9.44
CA PRO A 31 11.68 11.89 -9.93
C PRO A 31 13.08 11.99 -10.56
N ILE A 32 13.99 11.10 -10.17
CA ILE A 32 15.42 11.15 -10.54
C ILE A 32 15.88 9.93 -11.37
N MET A 33 15.16 8.81 -11.28
CA MET A 33 15.54 7.57 -11.96
C MET A 33 15.68 7.70 -13.48
N PRO A 34 14.82 8.43 -14.20
CA PRO A 34 14.98 8.61 -15.64
C PRO A 34 16.32 9.25 -16.00
N GLU A 35 16.75 10.25 -15.24
CA GLU A 35 18.01 10.98 -15.45
C GLU A 35 19.22 10.09 -15.13
N LEU A 36 19.12 9.25 -14.09
CA LEU A 36 20.15 8.26 -13.77
C LEU A 36 20.28 7.22 -14.89
N VAL A 37 19.17 6.78 -15.49
CA VAL A 37 19.21 5.89 -16.66
C VAL A 37 19.91 6.57 -17.82
N ASP A 38 19.53 7.82 -18.12
CA ASP A 38 20.13 8.61 -19.21
C ASP A 38 21.65 8.70 -19.04
N ALA A 39 22.14 9.03 -17.84
CA ALA A 39 23.56 9.10 -17.51
C ALA A 39 24.28 7.74 -17.66
N VAL A 40 23.66 6.65 -17.23
CA VAL A 40 24.26 5.30 -17.37
C VAL A 40 24.39 4.90 -18.85
N VAL A 41 23.37 5.18 -19.67
CA VAL A 41 23.43 4.90 -21.11
C VAL A 41 24.48 5.75 -21.81
N GLU A 42 24.64 7.02 -21.41
CA GLU A 42 25.69 7.89 -21.95
C GLU A 42 27.10 7.33 -21.68
N ILE A 43 27.36 6.90 -20.45
CA ILE A 43 28.68 6.41 -20.03
C ILE A 43 28.98 5.01 -20.59
N MET A 44 28.01 4.10 -20.51
CA MET A 44 28.21 2.68 -20.78
C MET A 44 27.77 2.27 -22.19
N GLY A 45 26.97 3.08 -22.87
CA GLY A 45 26.38 2.77 -24.17
C GLY A 45 27.36 2.32 -25.26
N PRO A 46 28.58 2.90 -25.36
CA PRO A 46 29.57 2.44 -26.35
C PRO A 46 29.96 0.97 -26.23
N ASP A 47 30.02 0.44 -25.00
CA ASP A 47 30.42 -0.94 -24.71
C ASP A 47 29.24 -1.91 -24.68
N TYR A 48 28.01 -1.39 -24.50
CA TYR A 48 26.79 -2.18 -24.34
C TYR A 48 25.67 -1.71 -25.29
N PRO A 49 25.70 -2.06 -26.58
CA PRO A 49 24.70 -1.62 -27.56
C PRO A 49 23.26 -2.03 -27.23
N GLU A 50 23.07 -3.15 -26.55
CA GLU A 50 21.77 -3.61 -26.07
C GLU A 50 21.17 -2.68 -25.02
N LEU A 51 22.00 -1.98 -24.23
CA LEU A 51 21.55 -0.99 -23.26
C LEU A 51 20.96 0.22 -23.97
N VAL A 52 21.63 0.69 -25.04
CA VAL A 52 21.14 1.79 -25.89
C VAL A 52 19.80 1.38 -26.55
N GLY A 53 19.72 0.16 -27.08
CA GLY A 53 18.50 -0.34 -27.72
C GLY A 53 17.30 -0.46 -26.78
N ASN A 54 17.52 -0.68 -25.48
CA ASN A 54 16.47 -0.78 -24.47
C ASN A 54 16.25 0.51 -23.66
N HIS A 55 16.98 1.59 -23.97
CA HIS A 55 17.02 2.82 -23.18
C HIS A 55 15.64 3.38 -22.85
N ALA A 56 14.83 3.67 -23.88
CA ALA A 56 13.50 4.25 -23.71
C ALA A 56 12.59 3.37 -22.84
N PHE A 57 12.72 2.06 -22.96
CA PHE A 57 11.94 1.09 -22.20
C PHE A 57 12.32 1.07 -20.73
N VAL A 58 13.62 0.95 -20.43
CA VAL A 58 14.13 0.95 -19.05
C VAL A 58 13.80 2.26 -18.34
N ARG A 59 13.94 3.37 -19.06
CA ARG A 59 13.60 4.72 -18.57
C ARG A 59 12.13 4.83 -18.15
N ASP A 60 11.19 4.39 -19.00
CA ASP A 60 9.75 4.41 -18.69
C ASP A 60 9.38 3.48 -17.52
N VAL A 61 9.96 2.28 -17.47
CA VAL A 61 9.71 1.33 -16.37
C VAL A 61 10.16 1.92 -15.03
N LEU A 62 11.34 2.55 -14.99
CA LEU A 62 11.87 3.13 -13.75
C LEU A 62 11.15 4.43 -13.35
N ASP A 63 10.75 5.27 -14.31
CA ASP A 63 9.91 6.45 -14.03
C ASP A 63 8.61 6.04 -13.34
N ARG A 64 7.91 5.04 -13.88
CA ARG A 64 6.64 4.57 -13.33
C ARG A 64 6.80 3.94 -11.94
N GLU A 65 7.82 3.11 -11.76
CA GLU A 65 8.08 2.48 -10.45
C GLU A 65 8.46 3.54 -9.40
N GLU A 66 9.29 4.53 -9.76
CA GLU A 66 9.64 5.62 -8.85
C GLU A 66 8.42 6.47 -8.49
N ARG A 67 7.62 6.91 -9.46
CA ARG A 67 6.42 7.72 -9.20
C ARG A 67 5.47 7.01 -8.24
N ARG A 68 5.15 5.75 -8.53
CA ARG A 68 4.27 4.94 -7.69
C ARG A 68 4.85 4.76 -6.29
N PHE A 69 6.15 4.56 -6.17
CA PHE A 69 6.78 4.37 -4.87
C PHE A 69 6.86 5.67 -4.06
N ARG A 70 7.12 6.82 -4.70
CA ARG A 70 7.15 8.13 -4.04
C ARG A 70 5.83 8.47 -3.35
N GLU A 71 4.69 8.06 -3.93
CA GLU A 71 3.37 8.22 -3.33
C GLU A 71 3.27 7.55 -1.95
N THR A 72 3.77 6.31 -1.83
CA THR A 72 3.71 5.57 -0.56
C THR A 72 4.88 5.91 0.37
N LEU A 73 6.04 6.32 -0.17
CA LEU A 73 7.22 6.69 0.58
C LEU A 73 6.96 7.87 1.52
N ARG A 74 6.37 8.97 1.01
CA ARG A 74 6.12 10.19 1.81
C ARG A 74 5.26 9.88 3.03
N THR A 75 4.12 9.22 2.82
CA THR A 75 3.18 8.89 3.90
C THR A 75 3.75 7.83 4.85
N GLY A 76 4.41 6.81 4.30
CA GLY A 76 4.98 5.72 5.09
C GLY A 76 6.11 6.16 6.01
N LEU A 77 6.95 7.10 5.58
CA LEU A 77 8.02 7.65 6.43
C LEU A 77 7.46 8.40 7.64
N VAL A 78 6.42 9.22 7.47
CA VAL A 78 5.78 9.94 8.59
C VAL A 78 5.22 8.96 9.61
N ILE A 79 4.45 7.97 9.16
CA ILE A 79 3.85 6.96 10.04
C ILE A 79 4.91 6.13 10.75
N LEU A 80 5.98 5.76 10.03
CA LEU A 80 7.07 5.01 10.61
C LEU A 80 7.80 5.85 11.66
N ASP A 81 8.08 7.12 11.40
CA ASP A 81 8.73 8.00 12.37
C ASP A 81 7.91 8.12 13.66
N GLU A 82 6.61 8.40 13.55
CA GLU A 82 5.69 8.45 14.68
C GLU A 82 5.64 7.12 15.47
N ALA A 83 5.71 5.98 14.78
CA ALA A 83 5.68 4.67 15.43
C ALA A 83 7.01 4.29 16.10
N LEU A 84 8.12 4.89 15.67
CA LEU A 84 9.44 4.68 16.27
C LEU A 84 9.71 5.68 17.40
N ASP A 85 8.97 6.78 17.48
CA ASP A 85 9.05 7.75 18.55
C ASP A 85 8.77 7.09 19.91
N GLY A 86 9.68 7.31 20.86
CA GLY A 86 9.59 6.73 22.20
C GLY A 86 10.11 5.30 22.34
N LEU A 87 10.55 4.65 21.26
CA LEU A 87 11.26 3.37 21.37
C LEU A 87 12.70 3.59 21.84
N ASN A 88 13.10 2.82 22.86
CA ASN A 88 14.48 2.79 23.33
C ASN A 88 15.36 1.99 22.36
N LYS A 89 16.68 2.26 22.39
CA LYS A 89 17.68 1.50 21.63
C LYS A 89 17.54 0.00 21.89
N GLY A 90 17.54 -0.82 20.83
CA GLY A 90 17.27 -2.26 20.90
C GLY A 90 15.78 -2.63 21.00
N GLY A 91 14.88 -1.65 21.03
CA GLY A 91 13.45 -1.85 20.91
C GLY A 91 13.04 -2.36 19.52
N ARG A 92 11.77 -2.74 19.37
CA ARG A 92 11.22 -3.29 18.13
C ARG A 92 9.95 -2.54 17.76
N LEU A 93 9.82 -2.23 16.47
CA LEU A 93 8.55 -1.79 15.89
C LEU A 93 7.55 -2.95 16.01
N ASP A 94 6.35 -2.62 16.49
CA ASP A 94 5.25 -3.55 16.61
C ASP A 94 4.88 -4.18 15.26
N GLY A 95 4.59 -5.49 15.28
CA GLY A 95 4.32 -6.27 14.08
C GLY A 95 3.01 -5.89 13.39
N GLU A 96 1.98 -5.48 14.12
CA GLU A 96 0.73 -4.98 13.54
C GLU A 96 0.93 -3.61 12.88
N VAL A 97 1.77 -2.75 13.46
CA VAL A 97 2.14 -1.46 12.84
C VAL A 97 2.93 -1.69 11.55
N ALA A 98 3.93 -2.57 11.57
CA ALA A 98 4.67 -2.95 10.37
C ALA A 98 3.75 -3.55 9.29
N PHE A 99 2.77 -4.36 9.71
CA PHE A 99 1.75 -4.92 8.82
C PHE A 99 0.87 -3.83 8.21
N LYS A 100 0.41 -2.86 9.01
CA LYS A 100 -0.41 -1.74 8.54
C LYS A 100 0.35 -0.86 7.53
N LEU A 101 1.63 -0.56 7.80
CA LEU A 101 2.53 0.10 6.86
C LEU A 101 2.55 -0.62 5.51
N HIS A 102 2.73 -1.94 5.53
CA HIS A 102 2.79 -2.76 4.33
C HIS A 102 1.45 -2.87 3.59
N ASP A 103 0.39 -3.28 4.27
CA ASP A 103 -0.90 -3.64 3.68
C ASP A 103 -1.75 -2.41 3.32
N THR A 104 -1.86 -1.46 4.26
CA THR A 104 -2.76 -0.31 4.11
C THR A 104 -2.09 0.84 3.37
N TYR A 105 -0.83 1.14 3.69
CA TYR A 105 -0.13 2.30 3.15
C TYR A 105 0.82 1.96 2.00
N GLY A 106 0.99 0.67 1.67
CA GLY A 106 1.88 0.21 0.60
C GLY A 106 3.36 0.51 0.89
N PHE A 107 3.73 0.75 2.15
CA PHE A 107 5.08 1.02 2.57
C PHE A 107 5.86 -0.30 2.75
N PRO A 108 6.96 -0.51 2.03
CA PRO A 108 7.54 -1.86 1.93
C PRO A 108 8.19 -2.36 3.22
N LEU A 109 7.94 -3.62 3.59
CA LEU A 109 8.51 -4.23 4.79
C LEU A 109 10.06 -4.21 4.76
N GLU A 110 10.68 -4.39 3.60
CA GLU A 110 12.13 -4.32 3.47
C GLU A 110 12.70 -2.95 3.84
N LEU A 111 11.98 -1.87 3.54
CA LEU A 111 12.39 -0.51 3.90
C LEU A 111 12.11 -0.21 5.36
N THR A 112 11.00 -0.69 5.90
CA THR A 112 10.75 -0.64 7.35
C THR A 112 11.88 -1.29 8.14
N GLN A 113 12.33 -2.47 7.71
CA GLN A 113 13.46 -3.17 8.33
C GLN A 113 14.79 -2.41 8.18
N GLU A 114 15.06 -1.81 7.01
CA GLU A 114 16.28 -1.02 6.82
C GLU A 114 16.30 0.24 7.69
N ILE A 115 15.21 1.00 7.72
CA ILE A 115 15.11 2.25 8.49
C ILE A 115 15.21 1.97 10.00
N THR A 116 14.53 0.93 10.49
CA THR A 116 14.62 0.53 11.90
C THR A 116 16.03 0.10 12.27
N ALA A 117 16.68 -0.73 11.43
CA ALA A 117 18.05 -1.18 11.66
C ALA A 117 19.05 -0.02 11.72
N GLU A 118 18.92 0.98 10.85
CA GLU A 118 19.76 2.20 10.87
C GLU A 118 19.62 3.00 12.19
N ARG A 119 18.47 2.89 12.87
CA ARG A 119 18.22 3.48 14.20
C ARG A 119 18.60 2.57 15.37
N GLY A 120 19.15 1.37 15.10
CA GLY A 120 19.44 0.37 16.13
C GLY A 120 18.18 -0.24 16.75
N LEU A 121 17.08 -0.26 16.00
CA LEU A 121 15.80 -0.87 16.34
C LEU A 121 15.57 -2.10 15.47
N GLY A 122 14.68 -2.98 15.91
CA GLY A 122 14.21 -4.13 15.13
C GLY A 122 12.77 -3.96 14.64
N VAL A 123 12.29 -4.98 13.93
CA VAL A 123 10.85 -5.16 13.64
C VAL A 123 10.41 -6.47 14.30
N ASP A 124 9.24 -6.49 14.91
CA ASP A 124 8.58 -7.74 15.29
C ASP A 124 8.03 -8.46 14.04
N LEU A 125 8.86 -9.33 13.47
CA LEU A 125 8.50 -10.10 12.28
C LEU A 125 7.50 -11.22 12.59
N GLU A 126 7.49 -11.73 13.83
CA GLU A 126 6.53 -12.76 14.23
C GLU A 126 5.12 -12.15 14.31
N GLY A 127 4.99 -10.99 14.96
CA GLY A 127 3.74 -10.23 14.97
C GLY A 127 3.27 -9.82 13.57
N PHE A 128 4.20 -9.39 12.70
CA PHE A 128 3.88 -9.10 11.29
C PHE A 128 3.32 -10.33 10.56
N GLN A 129 3.96 -11.49 10.72
CA GLN A 129 3.53 -12.74 10.07
C GLN A 129 2.18 -13.22 10.62
N ALA A 130 1.95 -13.08 11.92
CA ALA A 130 0.65 -13.37 12.53
C ALA A 130 -0.46 -12.49 11.94
N ALA A 131 -0.22 -11.19 11.81
CA ALA A 131 -1.18 -10.25 11.22
C ALA A 131 -1.49 -10.57 9.73
N MET A 132 -0.48 -10.95 8.95
CA MET A 132 -0.65 -11.43 7.57
C MET A 132 -1.52 -12.70 7.50
N ALA A 133 -1.24 -13.69 8.35
CA ALA A 133 -1.98 -14.94 8.40
C ALA A 133 -3.45 -14.71 8.78
N ASP A 134 -3.70 -13.84 9.76
CA ASP A 134 -5.05 -13.46 10.18
C ASP A 134 -5.83 -12.77 9.06
N GLN A 135 -5.21 -11.89 8.29
CA GLN A 135 -5.84 -11.26 7.13
C GLN A 135 -6.22 -12.29 6.07
N GLN A 136 -5.32 -13.22 5.75
CA GLN A 136 -5.59 -14.31 4.80
C GLN A 136 -6.74 -15.20 5.27
N ASN A 137 -6.75 -15.58 6.54
CA ASN A 137 -7.80 -16.39 7.14
C ASN A 137 -9.17 -15.68 7.10
N ARG A 138 -9.21 -14.37 7.36
CA ARG A 138 -10.42 -13.55 7.21
C ARG A 138 -10.94 -13.56 5.77
N ALA A 139 -10.05 -13.38 4.78
CA ALA A 139 -10.43 -13.41 3.36
C ALA A 139 -11.00 -14.77 2.94
N VAL A 140 -10.36 -15.88 3.36
CA VAL A 140 -10.85 -17.24 3.09
C VAL A 140 -12.21 -17.50 3.73
N ARG A 141 -12.41 -17.04 4.98
CA ARG A 141 -13.70 -17.19 5.67
C ARG A 141 -14.82 -16.43 4.97
N LEU A 142 -14.56 -15.19 4.56
CA LEU A 142 -15.53 -14.37 3.82
C LEU A 142 -15.90 -15.00 2.47
N ALA A 143 -14.93 -15.56 1.74
CA ALA A 143 -15.17 -16.25 0.48
C ALA A 143 -16.03 -17.53 0.63
N ARG A 144 -16.05 -18.14 1.82
CA ARG A 144 -16.81 -19.37 2.13
C ARG A 144 -18.20 -19.11 2.71
N MET A 145 -18.59 -17.85 2.97
CA MET A 145 -19.92 -17.56 3.49
C MET A 145 -20.98 -17.64 2.38
N PRO A 146 -22.04 -18.46 2.52
CA PRO A 146 -23.11 -18.51 1.52
C PRO A 146 -23.86 -17.18 1.48
N ALA A 147 -24.13 -16.67 0.28
CA ALA A 147 -24.92 -15.46 0.07
C ALA A 147 -26.29 -15.61 0.76
N ARG A 148 -26.57 -14.77 1.76
CA ARG A 148 -27.89 -14.74 2.41
C ARG A 148 -28.95 -14.35 1.37
N LYS A 149 -29.75 -15.32 0.92
CA LYS A 149 -30.99 -15.05 0.17
C LYS A 149 -32.00 -14.42 1.11
N HIS A 150 -32.03 -13.09 1.20
CA HIS A 150 -33.15 -12.39 1.80
C HIS A 150 -34.23 -12.17 0.75
N ARG A 151 -35.08 -13.18 0.55
CA ARG A 151 -36.42 -12.98 0.01
C ARG A 151 -37.33 -12.75 1.21
N GLN A 152 -37.59 -11.49 1.55
CA GLN A 152 -38.68 -11.16 2.46
C GLN A 152 -39.98 -11.25 1.66
N GLU A 153 -40.76 -12.30 1.94
CA GLU A 153 -42.16 -12.36 1.57
C GLU A 153 -42.92 -11.31 2.39
N ILE A 154 -43.57 -10.36 1.72
CA ILE A 154 -44.46 -9.38 2.34
C ILE A 154 -45.77 -10.12 2.67
N PRO A 155 -46.15 -10.29 3.95
CA PRO A 155 -47.46 -10.86 4.27
C PRO A 155 -48.49 -9.72 4.14
N GLY A 156 -49.31 -9.78 3.10
CA GLY A 156 -50.49 -8.95 2.99
C GLY A 156 -51.48 -9.32 4.11
N ARG A 157 -51.78 -8.37 5.01
CA ARG A 157 -52.91 -8.50 5.92
C ARG A 157 -53.72 -7.20 5.97
N ILE A 158 -54.93 -7.34 5.46
CA ILE A 158 -56.09 -6.45 5.57
C ILE A 158 -56.53 -6.35 7.04
N LEU A 159 -56.80 -5.13 7.53
CA LEU A 159 -57.80 -4.77 8.55
C LEU A 159 -57.80 -3.23 8.60
N GLY A 160 -58.88 -2.50 8.30
CA GLY A 160 -60.10 -2.41 9.10
C GLY A 160 -60.27 -0.95 9.54
N ALA A 161 -61.27 -0.25 9.02
CA ALA A 161 -61.57 1.16 9.30
C ALA A 161 -61.94 1.42 10.77
N PRO A 162 -62.01 2.71 11.17
CA PRO A 162 -63.19 3.14 11.93
C PRO A 162 -63.89 4.37 11.32
N ARG A 163 -65.22 4.38 11.48
CA ARG A 163 -66.15 5.46 11.09
C ARG A 163 -66.15 6.58 12.14
N GLY A 164 -66.24 7.83 11.65
CA GLY A 164 -67.29 8.79 12.01
C GLY A 164 -67.11 9.71 13.22
N HIS A 165 -67.11 11.03 12.98
CA HIS A 165 -68.08 12.05 13.46
C HIS A 165 -67.68 13.41 12.84
N GLU A 166 -68.51 14.02 11.97
CA GLU A 166 -69.41 15.17 12.26
C GLU A 166 -68.66 16.48 12.62
N LEU A 167 -68.96 17.71 12.21
CA LEU A 167 -69.99 18.40 11.40
C LEU A 167 -69.56 19.88 11.28
N ARG A 168 -69.80 20.53 10.12
CA ARG A 168 -70.15 21.97 9.86
C ARG A 168 -69.74 22.28 8.41
N GLY A 169 -70.65 22.59 7.47
CA GLY A 169 -71.53 23.77 7.46
C GLY A 169 -70.69 25.01 7.15
N SER A 170 -70.92 25.85 6.14
CA SER A 170 -72.04 26.05 5.22
C SER A 170 -71.73 27.30 4.38
N ARG A 171 -72.14 27.33 3.10
CA ARG A 171 -72.44 28.53 2.26
C ARG A 171 -71.22 29.40 1.89
N SER A 172 -71.07 30.00 0.71
CA SER A 172 -71.94 30.35 -0.42
C SER A 172 -71.08 30.46 -1.68
#